data_AF-A0A524AFJ5-F1
#
_entry.id   AF-A0A524AFJ5-F1
#
_cell.length_a   1.000
_cell.length_b   1.000
_cell.length_c   1.000
_cell.angle_alpha   90.00
_cell.angle_beta   90.00
_cell.angle_gamma   90.00
#
_symmetry.space_group_name_H-M   'P 1'
#
loop_
_entity.id
_entity.type
_entity.pdbx_description
1 polymer ?
#
loop_
_entity_poly.entity_id
_entity_poly.type
_entity_poly.pdbx_seq_one_letter_code
_entity_poly.pdbx_strand_id
1 'polypeptide(L)'
;MRPNDLLIWEGIKYGKAQGYTDLDFGLSDWDQEGLVQYKRKYATEEKTISFLRYSPNGASTEQERQLRGLFSQLTDLFTDEAVPDDVTEKAGNVLYHLFC
;
A
#
# COMPACT_ATOMS: atom_id res chain seq x y z
N MET A 1 17.32 8.40 -20.84
CA MET A 1 17.00 8.51 -19.41
C MET A 1 15.59 7.98 -19.18
N ARG A 2 15.34 7.23 -18.10
CA ARG A 2 13.98 6.77 -17.78
C ARG A 2 13.18 7.93 -17.17
N PRO A 3 11.89 8.12 -17.51
CA PRO A 3 11.07 9.23 -17.00
C PRO A 3 11.05 9.33 -15.47
N ASN A 4 10.95 8.19 -14.77
CA ASN A 4 10.91 8.15 -13.31
C ASN A 4 12.19 8.67 -12.66
N ASP A 5 13.35 8.37 -13.28
CA ASP A 5 14.64 8.81 -12.76
C ASP A 5 14.77 10.34 -12.83
N LEU A 6 14.20 10.96 -13.87
CA LEU A 6 14.14 12.42 -14.03
C LEU A 6 13.21 13.07 -13.01
N LEU A 7 12.02 12.48 -12.81
CA LEU A 7 11.05 12.98 -11.84
C LEU A 7 11.65 13.08 -10.43
N ILE A 8 12.31 12.01 -9.98
CA ILE A 8 12.96 12.00 -8.66
C ILE A 8 14.09 13.03 -8.58
N TRP A 9 14.90 13.15 -9.64
CA TRP A 9 15.99 14.12 -9.65
C TRP A 9 15.50 15.57 -9.56
N GLU A 10 14.46 15.92 -10.32
CA GLU A 10 13.83 17.24 -10.23
C GLU A 10 13.22 17.47 -8.85
N GLY A 11 12.57 16.46 -8.26
CA GLY A 11 12.04 16.52 -6.90
C GLY A 11 13.11 16.79 -5.84
N ILE A 12 14.27 16.12 -5.92
CA ILE A 12 15.41 16.34 -5.01
C ILE A 12 15.92 17.79 -5.14
N LYS A 13 16.10 18.27 -6.37
CA LYS A 13 16.56 19.66 -6.61
C LYS A 13 15.57 20.68 -6.06
N TYR A 14 14.27 20.47 -6.30
CA TYR A 14 13.21 21.33 -5.78
C TYR A 14 13.21 21.35 -4.25
N GLY A 15 13.24 20.17 -3.60
CA GLY A 15 13.25 20.07 -2.15
C GLY A 15 14.47 20.78 -1.53
N LYS A 16 15.65 20.59 -2.12
CA LYS A 16 16.87 21.30 -1.72
C LYS A 16 16.73 22.82 -1.85
N ALA A 17 16.11 23.31 -2.93
CA ALA A 17 15.87 24.74 -3.12
C ALA A 17 14.90 25.32 -2.08
N GLN A 18 14.03 24.50 -1.50
CA GLN A 18 13.14 24.87 -0.38
C GLN A 18 13.79 24.70 1.00
N GLY A 19 15.05 24.26 1.08
CA GLY A 19 15.78 24.09 2.33
C GLY A 19 15.57 22.73 3.02
N TYR A 20 14.93 21.77 2.36
CA TYR A 20 14.83 20.41 2.89
C TYR A 20 16.18 19.69 2.79
N THR A 21 16.50 18.90 3.82
CA THR A 21 17.78 18.19 3.95
C THR A 21 17.67 16.70 3.67
N ASP A 22 16.47 16.13 3.81
CA ASP A 22 16.22 14.69 3.77
C ASP A 22 15.05 14.36 2.85
N LEU A 23 15.17 13.22 2.16
CA LEU A 23 14.10 12.63 1.35
C LEU A 23 13.88 11.19 1.81
N ASP A 24 12.70 10.92 2.35
CA ASP A 24 12.27 9.57 2.68
C ASP A 24 11.50 8.96 1.51
N PHE A 25 12.00 7.83 0.97
CA PHE A 25 11.34 7.08 -0.10
C PHE A 25 10.20 6.17 0.40
N GLY A 26 9.97 6.15 1.71
CA GLY A 26 8.97 5.33 2.38
C GLY A 26 9.34 3.85 2.44
N LEU A 27 8.44 3.07 3.04
CA LEU A 27 8.58 1.63 3.22
C LEU A 27 8.66 0.89 1.87
N SER A 28 9.45 -0.18 1.85
CA SER A 28 9.40 -1.24 0.85
C SER A 28 9.49 -2.57 1.56
N ASP A 29 8.74 -3.56 1.07
CA ASP A 29 8.86 -4.93 1.55
C ASP A 29 10.08 -5.62 0.94
N TRP A 30 10.60 -6.63 1.62
CA TRP A 30 11.82 -7.35 1.24
C TRP A 30 11.68 -8.12 -0.08
N ASP A 31 10.45 -8.51 -0.45
CA ASP A 31 10.14 -9.20 -1.70
C ASP A 31 9.97 -8.26 -2.90
N GLN A 32 10.02 -6.94 -2.69
CA GLN A 32 9.93 -5.92 -3.74
C GLN A 32 11.30 -5.53 -4.30
N GLU A 33 12.08 -6.51 -4.75
CA GLU A 33 13.50 -6.32 -5.13
C GLU A 33 13.70 -5.16 -6.12
N GLY A 34 12.85 -5.06 -7.15
CA GLY A 34 12.95 -3.99 -8.15
C GLY A 34 12.73 -2.58 -7.57
N LEU A 35 11.84 -2.43 -6.59
CA LEU A 35 11.58 -1.17 -5.92
C LEU A 35 12.73 -0.81 -4.97
N VAL A 36 13.25 -1.80 -4.24
CA VAL A 36 14.43 -1.63 -3.38
C VAL A 36 15.64 -1.18 -4.21
N GLN A 37 15.93 -1.86 -5.32
CA GLN A 37 17.00 -1.48 -6.24
C GLN A 37 16.79 -0.10 -6.87
N TYR A 38 15.54 0.28 -7.14
CA TYR A 38 15.21 1.62 -7.63
C TYR A 38 15.55 2.70 -6.60
N LYS A 39 15.12 2.54 -5.34
CA LYS A 39 15.39 3.49 -4.25
C LYS A 39 16.89 3.62 -3.96
N ARG A 40 17.63 2.51 -3.98
CA ARG A 40 19.11 2.45 -3.79
C ARG A 40 19.93 3.34 -4.73
N LYS A 41 19.38 3.75 -5.88
CA LYS A 41 20.07 4.69 -6.77
C LYS A 41 20.21 6.09 -6.17
N TYR A 42 19.34 6.43 -5.22
CA TYR A 42 19.21 7.77 -4.65
C TYR A 42 19.37 7.77 -3.12
N ALA A 43 18.96 6.70 -2.45
CA ALA A 43 19.04 6.57 -1.01
C ALA A 43 20.50 6.34 -0.56
N THR A 44 20.95 7.16 0.39
CA THR A 44 22.27 7.01 1.03
C THR A 44 22.20 6.18 2.31
N GLU A 45 21.01 6.04 2.90
CA GLU A 45 20.77 5.27 4.12
C GLU A 45 19.55 4.35 3.95
N GLU A 46 19.63 3.14 4.51
CA GLU A 46 18.51 2.19 4.63
C GLU A 46 18.25 1.91 6.11
N LYS A 47 16.97 1.92 6.51
CA LYS A 47 16.54 1.67 7.88
C LYS A 47 15.38 0.68 7.89
N THR A 48 15.41 -0.26 8.82
CA THR A 48 14.28 -1.17 9.05
C THR A 48 13.18 -0.42 9.80
N ILE A 49 11.98 -0.43 9.24
CA ILE A 49 10.78 0.08 9.90
C ILE A 49 10.08 -1.10 10.57
N SER A 50 9.90 -1.02 11.89
CA SER A 50 9.23 -2.07 12.69
C SER A 50 7.87 -1.58 13.16
N PHE A 51 6.83 -2.41 12.95
CA PHE A 51 5.48 -2.12 13.42
C PHE A 51 5.15 -2.94 14.66
N LEU A 52 4.68 -2.28 15.72
CA LEU A 52 4.06 -2.97 16.84
C LEU A 52 2.58 -3.19 16.51
N ARG A 53 2.19 -4.44 16.26
CA ARG A 53 0.79 -4.81 16.08
C ARG A 53 0.26 -5.39 17.39
N TYR A 54 -0.69 -4.70 18.02
CA TYR A 54 -1.48 -5.28 19.09
C TYR A 54 -2.52 -6.22 18.48
N SER A 55 -2.33 -7.51 18.71
CA SER A 55 -3.38 -8.51 18.46
C SER A 55 -4.03 -8.80 19.81
N PRO A 56 -5.31 -8.47 20.02
CA PRO A 56 -5.99 -8.80 21.26
C PRO A 56 -5.91 -10.31 21.49
N ASN A 57 -5.51 -10.72 22.70
CA ASN A 57 -5.42 -12.13 23.08
C ASN A 57 -6.83 -12.73 23.11
N GLY A 58 -7.21 -13.38 22.02
CA GLY A 58 -8.44 -14.12 21.85
C GLY A 58 -8.44 -14.76 20.48
N ALA A 59 -8.76 -16.05 20.39
CA ALA A 59 -9.09 -16.62 19.09
C ALA A 59 -10.22 -15.77 18.50
N SER A 60 -10.09 -15.34 17.24
CA SER A 60 -11.15 -14.60 16.55
C SER A 60 -12.48 -15.27 16.81
N THR A 61 -13.46 -14.49 17.27
CA THR A 61 -14.78 -15.03 17.60
C THR A 61 -15.35 -15.78 16.39
N GLU A 62 -16.22 -16.76 16.61
CA GLU A 62 -16.83 -17.48 15.48
C GLU A 62 -17.54 -16.51 14.52
N GLN A 63 -18.13 -15.45 15.07
CA GLN A 63 -18.74 -14.35 14.34
C GLN A 63 -17.72 -13.59 13.46
N GLU A 64 -16.55 -13.25 13.99
CA GLU A 64 -15.47 -12.60 13.21
C GLU A 64 -14.98 -13.48 12.06
N ARG A 65 -14.88 -14.80 12.27
CA ARG A 65 -14.47 -15.73 11.20
C ARG A 65 -15.52 -15.85 10.12
N GLN A 66 -16.80 -15.95 10.50
CA GLN A 66 -17.91 -15.97 9.56
C GLN A 66 -17.99 -14.67 8.75
N LEU A 67 -17.83 -13.51 9.41
CA LEU A 67 -17.80 -12.21 8.74
C LEU A 67 -16.66 -12.11 7.74
N ARG A 68 -15.43 -12.50 8.11
CA ARG A 68 -14.29 -12.54 7.17
C ARG A 68 -14.55 -13.44 5.98
N GLY A 69 -15.11 -14.63 6.20
CA GLY A 69 -15.47 -15.55 5.13
C GLY A 69 -16.53 -14.98 4.18
N LEU A 70 -17.53 -14.29 4.72
CA LEU A 70 -18.57 -13.63 3.94
C LEU A 70 -18.01 -12.46 3.11
N PHE A 71 -17.11 -11.65 3.68
CA PHE A 71 -16.43 -10.57 2.94
C PHE A 71 -15.58 -11.10 1.78
N SER A 72 -14.87 -12.23 1.98
CA SER A 72 -14.11 -12.87 0.89
C SER A 72 -15.05 -13.25 -0.26
N GLN A 73 -16.16 -13.92 0.03
CA GLN A 73 -17.13 -14.35 -0.98
C GLN A 73 -17.77 -13.17 -1.71
N LEU A 74 -18.10 -12.09 -0.99
CA LEU A 74 -18.64 -10.88 -1.61
C LEU A 74 -17.61 -10.20 -2.51
N THR A 75 -16.34 -10.15 -2.08
CA THR A 75 -15.26 -9.59 -2.89
C THR A 75 -15.12 -10.38 -4.18
N ASP A 76 -14.99 -11.70 -4.09
CA ASP A 76 -14.88 -12.59 -5.26
C ASP A 76 -16.07 -12.41 -6.22
N LEU A 77 -17.29 -12.35 -5.68
CA LEU A 77 -18.51 -12.15 -6.47
C LEU A 77 -18.53 -10.80 -7.20
N PHE A 78 -18.16 -9.71 -6.53
CA PHE A 78 -18.20 -8.37 -7.12
C PHE A 78 -17.03 -8.08 -8.06
N THR A 79 -15.95 -8.85 -7.99
CA THR A 79 -14.78 -8.72 -8.89
C THR A 79 -14.74 -9.77 -9.99
N ASP A 80 -15.76 -10.63 -10.09
CA ASP A 80 -15.88 -11.59 -11.18
C ASP A 80 -15.97 -10.88 -12.54
N GLU A 81 -15.30 -11.43 -13.56
CA GLU A 81 -15.22 -10.83 -14.91
C GLU A 81 -16.58 -10.61 -15.58
N ALA A 82 -17.61 -11.35 -15.17
CA ALA A 82 -18.97 -11.19 -15.69
C ALA A 82 -19.73 -10.01 -15.04
N VAL A 83 -19.18 -9.39 -13.99
CA VAL A 83 -19.81 -8.25 -13.30
C VAL A 83 -19.40 -6.94 -13.98
N PRO A 84 -20.37 -6.09 -14.37
CA PRO A 84 -20.09 -4.77 -14.91
C PRO A 84 -19.33 -3.87 -13.92
N ASP A 85 -18.36 -3.11 -14.42
CA ASP A 85 -17.51 -2.22 -13.61
C ASP A 85 -18.29 -1.25 -12.71
N ASP A 86 -19.44 -0.75 -13.16
CA ASP A 86 -20.27 0.19 -12.39
C ASP A 86 -20.88 -0.44 -11.13
N VAL A 87 -21.09 -1.76 -11.12
CA VAL A 87 -21.56 -2.51 -9.97
C VAL A 87 -20.41 -2.74 -8.99
N THR A 88 -19.22 -3.10 -9.49
CA THR A 88 -18.00 -3.26 -8.68
C THR A 88 -17.61 -1.95 -7.99
N GLU A 89 -17.69 -0.82 -8.70
CA GLU A 89 -17.42 0.51 -8.14
C GLU A 89 -18.37 0.86 -6.98
N LYS A 90 -19.67 0.63 -7.17
CA LYS A 90 -20.68 0.88 -6.11
C LYS A 90 -20.45 -0.01 -4.90
N ALA A 91 -20.18 -1.30 -5.11
CA ALA A 91 -19.88 -2.24 -4.03
C ALA A 91 -18.61 -1.83 -3.27
N GLY A 92 -17.55 -1.45 -3.99
CA GLY A 92 -16.31 -0.94 -3.42
C GLY A 92 -16.53 0.28 -2.52
N ASN A 93 -17.32 1.26 -2.98
CA ASN A 93 -17.64 2.47 -2.20
C ASN A 93 -18.37 2.15 -0.88
N VAL A 94 -19.30 1.19 -0.89
CA VAL A 94 -20.02 0.75 0.31
C VAL A 94 -19.07 0.06 1.28
N LEU A 95 -18.20 -0.81 0.78
CA LEU A 95 -17.28 -1.59 1.61
C LEU A 95 -16.11 -0.77 2.15
N TYR A 96 -15.65 0.26 1.44
CA TYR A 96 -14.46 1.06 1.79
C TYR A 96 -14.50 1.61 3.23
N HIS A 97 -15.68 2.03 3.69
CA HIS A 97 -15.90 2.59 5.02
C HIS A 97 -15.71 1.57 6.17
N LEU A 98 -15.70 0.27 5.86
CA LEU A 98 -15.52 -0.79 6.86
C LEU A 98 -14.04 -1.14 7.09
N PHE A 99 -13.13 -0.62 6.28
CA PHE A 99 -11.70 -0.90 6.32
C PHE A 99 -10.83 0.34 6.62
N CYS A 100 -11.46 1.50 6.83
CA CYS A 100 -10.82 2.78 7.17
C CYS A 100 -11.18 3.23 8.59
#